data_AF-A0A6G4R6G3-F1
#
_entry.id   AF-A0A6G4R6G3-F1
#
_cell.length_a   1.000
_cell.length_b   1.000
_cell.length_c   1.000
_cell.angle_alpha   90.00
_cell.angle_beta   90.00
_cell.angle_gamma   90.00
#
_symmetry.space_group_name_H-M   'P 1'
#
loop_
_entity.id
_entity.type
_entity.pdbx_description
1 polymer ?
#
loop_
_entity_poly.entity_id
_entity_poly.type
_entity_poly.pdbx_seq_one_letter_code
_entity_poly.pdbx_strand_id
1 'polypeptide(L)'
;MNRRRLLTFVAGGAIGCISGCLTQLAGETYEVCEAPVIMYSDLPDAAREEVDSALETGEYETDGELLWSAITQSEPELFTGDALYHSNVGRAGDVSRLQFERDEGSYRSLTVANETADDLTVTVTVASENATDPLQIETVALGPDEDTQWRRTFPGYGEYEIFVDTDSRSETLVWDYPPSAWNSYDSPRVAIGSANIEL
;
A
#
# COMPACT_ATOMS: atom_id res chain seq x y z
N MET A 1 -32.32 17.04 2.00
CA MET A 1 -32.86 15.93 1.20
C MET A 1 -31.80 14.83 1.17
N ASN A 2 -31.91 13.85 2.05
CA ASN A 2 -30.92 12.77 2.19
C ASN A 2 -31.13 11.72 1.10
N ARG A 3 -30.18 11.58 0.18
CA ARG A 3 -30.12 10.44 -0.74
C ARG A 3 -29.02 9.49 -0.28
N ARG A 4 -29.42 8.45 0.45
CA ARG A 4 -28.60 7.25 0.64
C ARG A 4 -28.41 6.60 -0.73
N ARG A 5 -27.18 6.58 -1.23
CA ARG A 5 -26.82 5.83 -2.44
C ARG A 5 -26.15 4.52 -2.00
N LEU A 6 -26.73 3.42 -2.44
CA LEU A 6 -26.22 2.07 -2.26
C LEU A 6 -25.00 1.89 -3.17
N LEU A 7 -23.85 1.61 -2.57
CA LEU A 7 -22.64 1.19 -3.26
C LEU A 7 -22.93 -0.12 -3.99
N THR A 8 -22.87 -0.07 -5.32
CA THR A 8 -22.89 -1.27 -6.16
C THR A 8 -21.44 -1.68 -6.32
N PHE A 9 -21.00 -2.64 -5.51
CA PHE A 9 -19.73 -3.32 -5.68
C PHE A 9 -19.75 -4.07 -7.02
N VAL A 10 -19.06 -3.53 -8.01
CA VAL A 10 -18.68 -4.30 -9.21
C VAL A 10 -17.43 -5.07 -8.81
N ALA A 11 -17.59 -6.33 -8.42
CA ALA A 11 -16.49 -7.26 -8.23
C ALA A 11 -15.87 -7.55 -9.62
N GLY A 12 -14.96 -6.68 -10.04
CA GLY A 12 -14.04 -6.94 -11.15
C GLY A 12 -12.98 -7.91 -10.66
N GLY A 13 -13.14 -9.19 -11.01
CA GLY A 13 -12.13 -10.20 -10.73
C GLY A 13 -10.86 -9.92 -11.52
N ALA A 14 -9.83 -9.41 -10.84
CA ALA A 14 -8.45 -9.50 -11.27
C ALA A 14 -7.84 -10.77 -10.65
N ILE A 15 -7.93 -11.89 -11.36
CA ILE A 15 -7.01 -13.01 -11.12
C ILE A 15 -5.68 -12.60 -11.78
N GLY A 16 -4.92 -11.77 -11.07
CA GLY A 16 -3.53 -11.46 -11.37
C GLY A 16 -2.68 -12.62 -10.87
N CYS A 17 -2.10 -13.39 -11.78
CA CYS A 17 -1.16 -14.46 -11.46
C CYS A 17 0.09 -13.87 -10.79
N ILE A 18 0.20 -13.94 -9.47
CA ILE A 18 1.45 -13.67 -8.77
C ILE A 18 2.20 -14.99 -8.65
N SER A 19 3.11 -15.20 -9.60
CA SER A 19 4.42 -15.85 -9.44
C SER A 19 4.60 -16.74 -8.19
N GLY A 20 4.65 -18.05 -8.37
CA GLY A 20 4.84 -19.03 -7.30
C GLY A 20 6.28 -19.15 -6.81
N CYS A 21 6.78 -18.12 -6.12
CA CYS A 21 7.89 -18.32 -5.19
C CYS A 21 7.33 -18.97 -3.90
N LEU A 22 8.19 -19.58 -3.07
CA LEU A 22 7.81 -20.28 -1.83
C LEU A 22 7.17 -21.68 -2.00
N THR A 23 7.26 -22.27 -3.19
CA THR A 23 6.84 -23.66 -3.39
C THR A 23 7.77 -24.59 -2.61
N GLN A 24 7.20 -25.56 -1.88
CA GLN A 24 7.97 -26.60 -1.20
C GLN A 24 8.71 -27.46 -2.24
N LEU A 25 10.04 -27.50 -2.15
CA LEU A 25 10.88 -28.40 -2.92
C LEU A 25 10.93 -29.78 -2.24
N ALA A 26 11.43 -30.81 -2.93
CA ALA A 26 11.49 -32.16 -2.38
C ALA A 26 12.24 -32.20 -1.03
N GLY A 27 11.51 -32.44 0.07
CA GLY A 27 12.03 -32.43 1.44
C GLY A 27 11.47 -31.29 2.29
N GLU A 28 12.29 -30.73 3.18
CA GLU A 28 12.00 -29.57 4.05
C GLU A 28 12.58 -28.25 3.49
N THR A 29 12.94 -28.22 2.21
CA THR A 29 13.52 -27.05 1.56
C THR A 29 12.48 -26.30 0.75
N TYR A 30 12.59 -24.96 0.71
CA TYR A 30 11.67 -24.09 -0.02
C TYR A 30 12.41 -23.37 -1.15
N GLU A 31 11.68 -22.99 -2.18
CA GLU A 31 12.19 -22.05 -3.18
C GLU A 31 12.33 -20.65 -2.55
N VAL A 32 13.50 -20.05 -2.73
CA VAL A 32 13.79 -18.72 -2.19
C VAL A 32 13.06 -17.66 -3.01
N CYS A 33 12.27 -16.82 -2.35
CA CYS A 33 11.61 -15.69 -2.98
C CYS A 33 12.54 -14.48 -3.04
N GLU A 34 12.78 -13.97 -4.26
CA GLU A 34 13.54 -12.75 -4.53
C GLU A 34 12.63 -11.52 -4.71
N ALA A 35 11.33 -11.67 -4.42
CA ALA A 35 10.40 -10.56 -4.49
C ALA A 35 10.71 -9.53 -3.39
N PRO A 36 10.71 -8.22 -3.69
CA PRO A 36 10.95 -7.18 -2.69
C PRO A 36 9.83 -7.10 -1.65
N VAL A 37 8.63 -7.58 -2.01
CA VAL A 37 7.46 -7.68 -1.14
C VAL A 37 6.93 -9.09 -1.22
N ILE A 38 6.68 -9.70 -0.05
CA ILE A 38 6.10 -11.03 0.08
C ILE A 38 4.71 -10.90 0.69
N MET A 39 3.72 -11.48 0.02
CA MET A 39 2.37 -11.57 0.55
C MET A 39 2.32 -12.62 1.66
N TYR A 40 1.75 -12.28 2.81
CA TYR A 40 1.55 -13.21 3.91
C TYR A 40 0.75 -14.46 3.49
N SER A 41 -0.21 -14.30 2.58
CA SER A 41 -1.00 -15.40 2.01
C SER A 41 -0.17 -16.45 1.29
N ASP A 42 1.00 -16.06 0.78
CA ASP A 42 1.85 -16.90 -0.06
C ASP A 42 2.90 -17.64 0.78
N LEU A 43 3.01 -17.32 2.08
CA LEU A 43 3.93 -17.98 2.99
C LEU A 43 3.57 -19.46 3.20
N PRO A 44 4.56 -20.38 3.22
CA PRO A 44 4.36 -21.74 3.68
C PRO A 44 3.93 -21.77 5.14
N ASP A 45 3.08 -22.72 5.53
CA ASP A 45 2.50 -22.78 6.88
C ASP A 45 3.55 -22.72 8.00
N ALA A 46 4.68 -23.42 7.86
CA ALA A 46 5.75 -23.41 8.86
C ALA A 46 6.43 -22.04 9.00
N ALA A 47 6.65 -21.32 7.91
CA ALA A 47 7.19 -19.96 7.97
C ALA A 47 6.14 -18.96 8.46
N ARG A 48 4.86 -19.21 8.15
CA ARG A 48 3.74 -18.42 8.64
C ARG A 48 3.66 -18.48 10.17
N GLU A 49 3.88 -19.64 10.79
CA GLU A 49 3.91 -19.77 12.25
C GLU A 49 5.02 -18.93 12.91
N GLU A 50 6.22 -18.85 12.31
CA GLU A 50 7.29 -17.96 12.78
C GLU A 50 6.88 -16.48 12.67
N VAL A 51 6.29 -16.11 11.53
CA VAL A 51 5.83 -14.75 11.25
C VAL A 51 4.70 -14.33 12.18
N ASP A 52 3.70 -15.20 12.39
CA ASP A 52 2.59 -14.97 13.31
C ASP A 52 3.11 -14.73 14.72
N SER A 53 4.01 -15.60 15.17
CA SER A 53 4.64 -15.45 16.49
C SER A 53 5.36 -14.09 16.58
N ALA A 54 6.18 -13.74 15.59
CA ALA A 54 6.90 -12.47 15.58
C ALA A 54 5.96 -11.24 15.56
N LEU A 55 4.85 -11.29 14.83
CA LEU A 55 3.86 -10.21 14.76
C LEU A 55 3.06 -10.08 16.06
N GLU A 56 2.72 -11.21 16.71
CA GLU A 56 1.94 -11.23 17.95
C GLU A 56 2.76 -10.84 19.18
N THR A 57 3.99 -11.34 19.30
CA THR A 57 4.85 -11.11 20.48
C THR A 57 5.88 -10.01 20.26
N GLY A 58 6.00 -9.48 19.05
CA GLY A 58 6.98 -8.47 18.63
C GLY A 58 8.33 -9.05 18.22
N GLU A 59 8.60 -10.31 18.58
CA GLU A 59 9.80 -11.06 18.15
C GLU A 59 9.57 -12.56 18.20
N TYR A 60 10.21 -13.30 17.31
CA TYR A 60 10.33 -14.76 17.34
C TYR A 60 11.79 -15.16 17.48
N GLU A 61 12.09 -16.13 18.33
CA GLU A 61 13.45 -16.64 18.57
C GLU A 61 13.53 -18.15 18.40
N THR A 62 14.64 -18.63 17.84
CA THR A 62 14.92 -20.06 17.68
C THR A 62 16.42 -20.35 17.82
N ASP A 63 16.76 -21.52 18.35
CA ASP A 63 18.15 -22.01 18.49
C ASP A 63 18.76 -22.51 17.15
N GLY A 64 18.05 -22.28 16.04
CA GLY A 64 18.39 -22.76 14.71
C GLY A 64 18.44 -21.65 13.65
N GLU A 65 18.23 -22.05 12.41
CA GLU A 65 17.97 -21.14 11.29
C GLU A 65 16.47 -20.79 11.26
N LEU A 66 16.16 -19.53 10.95
CA LEU A 66 14.77 -19.10 10.74
C LEU A 66 14.31 -19.59 9.38
N LEU A 67 13.10 -20.15 9.30
CA LEU A 67 12.47 -20.44 8.02
C LEU A 67 12.29 -19.18 7.20
N TRP A 68 11.96 -18.03 7.82
CA TRP A 68 11.94 -16.73 7.15
C TRP A 68 13.24 -16.45 6.39
N SER A 69 14.39 -16.66 7.01
CA SER A 69 15.70 -16.43 6.36
C SER A 69 16.00 -17.45 5.25
N ALA A 70 15.47 -18.66 5.36
CA ALA A 70 15.66 -19.70 4.35
C ALA A 70 14.82 -19.48 3.09
N ILE A 71 13.68 -18.79 3.22
CA ILE A 71 12.73 -18.58 2.12
C ILE A 71 12.80 -17.18 1.50
N THR A 72 13.55 -16.26 2.09
CA THR A 72 13.65 -14.87 1.64
C THR A 72 15.06 -14.50 1.19
N GLN A 73 15.15 -13.64 0.17
CA GLN A 73 16.38 -12.98 -0.23
C GLN A 73 16.23 -11.46 -0.14
N SER A 74 17.29 -10.77 0.27
CA SER A 74 17.40 -9.29 0.24
C SER A 74 16.47 -8.52 1.19
N GLU A 75 16.21 -9.03 2.39
CA GLU A 75 15.41 -8.34 3.44
C GLU A 75 14.06 -7.81 2.92
N PRO A 76 13.19 -8.70 2.39
CA PRO A 76 11.94 -8.26 1.78
C PRO A 76 10.96 -7.73 2.83
N GLU A 77 10.04 -6.89 2.35
CA GLU A 77 8.92 -6.42 3.16
C GLU A 77 7.80 -7.47 3.17
N LEU A 78 7.13 -7.62 4.31
CA LEU A 78 5.97 -8.49 4.46
C LEU A 78 4.70 -7.67 4.34
N PHE A 79 3.79 -8.08 3.45
CA PHE A 79 2.46 -7.49 3.33
C PHE A 79 1.39 -8.44 3.85
N THR A 80 0.65 -8.02 4.89
CA THR A 80 -0.39 -8.83 5.55
C THR A 80 -1.78 -8.70 4.90
N GLY A 81 -1.91 -7.85 3.88
CA GLY A 81 -3.20 -7.47 3.28
C GLY A 81 -3.77 -6.17 3.85
N ASP A 82 -3.25 -5.68 4.97
CA ASP A 82 -3.67 -4.43 5.61
C ASP A 82 -2.50 -3.54 5.99
N ALA A 83 -1.32 -4.12 6.21
CA ALA A 83 -0.12 -3.42 6.61
C ALA A 83 1.12 -4.01 5.93
N LEU A 84 2.11 -3.14 5.77
CA LEU A 84 3.45 -3.49 5.31
C LEU A 84 4.38 -3.51 6.52
N TYR A 85 5.30 -4.47 6.56
CA TYR A 85 6.25 -4.64 7.65
C TYR A 85 7.66 -4.82 7.11
N HIS A 86 8.62 -4.16 7.74
CA HIS A 86 10.03 -4.39 7.54
C HIS A 86 10.51 -5.54 8.43
N SER A 87 11.07 -6.58 7.83
CA SER A 87 11.65 -7.69 8.57
C SER A 87 13.06 -7.34 9.06
N ASN A 88 13.32 -7.55 10.34
CA ASN A 88 14.63 -7.42 10.96
C ASN A 88 15.08 -8.80 11.46
N VAL A 89 16.14 -9.34 10.88
CA VAL A 89 16.71 -10.62 11.29
C VAL A 89 18.02 -10.39 12.04
N GLY A 90 18.06 -10.84 13.30
CA GLY A 90 19.24 -10.80 14.14
C GLY A 90 19.78 -12.21 14.43
N ARG A 91 21.09 -12.33 14.67
CA ARG A 91 21.69 -13.56 15.20
C ARG A 91 22.64 -13.24 16.33
N ALA A 92 22.47 -13.93 17.46
CA ALA A 92 23.30 -13.82 18.65
C ALA A 92 23.76 -15.22 19.10
N GLY A 93 24.96 -15.62 18.69
CA GLY A 93 25.46 -16.98 18.93
C GLY A 93 24.67 -18.02 18.13
N ASP A 94 24.05 -18.95 18.86
CA ASP A 94 23.21 -20.01 18.27
C ASP A 94 21.74 -19.60 18.11
N VAL A 95 21.33 -18.49 18.74
CA VAL A 95 19.96 -17.98 18.66
C VAL A 95 19.79 -17.04 17.47
N SER A 96 18.80 -17.33 16.63
CA SER A 96 18.30 -16.43 15.58
C SER A 96 17.02 -15.76 16.05
N ARG A 97 16.85 -14.49 15.68
CA ARG A 97 15.71 -13.66 16.06
C ARG A 97 15.09 -13.01 14.83
N LEU A 98 13.77 -13.07 14.71
CA LEU A 98 12.96 -12.40 13.69
C LEU A 98 12.08 -11.34 14.38
N GLN A 99 12.09 -10.13 13.84
CA GLN A 99 11.23 -9.03 14.28
C GLN A 99 10.59 -8.38 13.06
N PHE A 100 9.37 -7.88 13.21
CA PHE A 100 8.69 -7.10 12.17
C PHE A 100 8.38 -5.71 12.73
N GLU A 101 8.86 -4.69 12.04
CA GLU A 101 8.51 -3.31 12.31
C GLU A 101 7.47 -2.86 11.30
N ARG A 102 6.32 -2.37 11.76
CA ARG A 102 5.28 -1.88 10.86
C ARG A 102 5.82 -0.66 10.09
N ASP A 103 5.68 -0.68 8.77
CA ASP A 103 5.86 0.53 7.98
C ASP A 103 4.67 1.45 8.20
N GLU A 104 4.92 2.57 8.87
CA GLU A 104 3.94 3.64 9.12
C GLU A 104 3.65 4.46 7.85
N GLY A 105 4.29 4.13 6.74
CA GLY A 105 4.18 4.78 5.45
C GLY A 105 5.22 5.88 5.24
N SER A 106 5.28 6.35 4.00
CA SER A 106 6.16 7.45 3.61
C SER A 106 5.37 8.74 3.40
N TYR A 107 6.00 9.88 3.71
CA TYR A 107 5.43 11.18 3.36
C TYR A 107 5.45 11.37 1.85
N ARG A 108 4.28 11.59 1.26
CA ARG A 108 4.12 11.87 -0.16
C ARG A 108 3.32 13.13 -0.37
N SER A 109 3.46 13.69 -1.56
CA SER A 109 2.78 14.91 -1.95
C SER A 109 1.72 14.60 -2.99
N LEU A 110 0.50 15.06 -2.76
CA LEU A 110 -0.58 15.11 -3.73
C LEU A 110 -0.75 16.56 -4.15
N THR A 111 -0.62 16.84 -5.44
CA THR A 111 -0.90 18.16 -6.00
C THR A 111 -2.29 18.17 -6.61
N VAL A 112 -3.08 19.21 -6.31
CA VAL A 112 -4.40 19.45 -6.91
C VAL A 112 -4.35 20.80 -7.61
N ALA A 113 -4.66 20.83 -8.90
CA ALA A 113 -4.57 22.03 -9.72
C ALA A 113 -5.92 22.33 -10.38
N ASN A 114 -6.32 23.60 -10.34
CA ASN A 114 -7.44 24.14 -11.12
C ASN A 114 -6.92 24.70 -12.43
N GLU A 115 -7.22 24.05 -13.55
CA GLU A 115 -6.85 24.50 -14.91
C GLU A 115 -8.04 25.13 -15.64
N THR A 116 -9.02 25.61 -14.88
CA THR A 116 -10.18 26.33 -15.40
C THR A 116 -10.02 27.85 -15.19
N ALA A 117 -10.88 28.61 -15.87
CA ALA A 117 -10.91 30.07 -15.75
C ALA A 117 -11.76 30.57 -14.55
N ASP A 118 -12.38 29.65 -13.81
CA ASP A 118 -13.32 29.95 -12.73
C ASP A 118 -12.76 29.48 -11.37
N ASP A 119 -13.21 30.11 -10.28
CA ASP A 119 -12.92 29.64 -8.92
C ASP A 119 -13.62 28.29 -8.67
N LEU A 120 -12.94 27.37 -8.00
CA LEU A 120 -13.46 26.04 -7.66
C LEU A 120 -13.32 25.74 -6.17
N THR A 121 -14.37 25.17 -5.58
CA THR A 121 -14.23 24.43 -4.32
C THR A 121 -14.04 22.96 -4.65
N VAL A 122 -12.96 22.38 -4.16
CA VAL A 122 -12.58 20.98 -4.43
C VAL A 122 -12.47 20.24 -3.11
N THR A 123 -13.22 19.16 -2.97
CA THR A 123 -13.05 18.17 -1.91
C THR A 123 -12.33 16.96 -2.48
N VAL A 124 -11.21 16.57 -1.89
CA VAL A 124 -10.48 15.37 -2.28
C VAL A 124 -10.48 14.37 -1.15
N THR A 125 -10.88 13.14 -1.47
CA THR A 125 -10.83 12.00 -0.56
C THR A 125 -9.87 10.96 -1.12
N VAL A 126 -8.90 10.52 -0.33
CA VAL A 126 -8.00 9.42 -0.69
C VAL A 126 -8.36 8.21 0.16
N ALA A 127 -8.65 7.10 -0.49
CA ALA A 127 -8.91 5.81 0.13
C ALA A 127 -7.89 4.78 -0.36
N SER A 128 -7.71 3.73 0.45
CA SER A 128 -6.98 2.52 0.07
C SER A 128 -7.87 1.33 0.38
N GLU A 129 -7.82 0.30 -0.45
CA GLU A 129 -8.54 -0.97 -0.20
C GLU A 129 -8.16 -1.61 1.14
N ASN A 130 -6.96 -1.31 1.62
CA ASN A 130 -6.37 -1.83 2.85
C ASN A 130 -6.79 -1.03 4.10
N ALA A 131 -7.47 0.11 3.93
CA ALA A 131 -7.87 0.99 5.02
C ALA A 131 -9.39 0.98 5.22
N THR A 132 -9.83 0.87 6.47
CA THR A 132 -11.27 0.93 6.81
C THR A 132 -11.84 2.34 6.68
N ASP A 133 -11.03 3.35 6.98
CA ASP A 133 -11.38 4.77 6.89
C ASP A 133 -10.56 5.45 5.78
N PRO A 134 -11.08 6.53 5.16
CA PRO A 134 -10.31 7.31 4.21
C PRO A 134 -9.01 7.81 4.84
N LEU A 135 -7.91 7.65 4.12
CA LEU A 135 -6.59 8.11 4.52
C LEU A 135 -6.52 9.64 4.56
N GLN A 136 -7.31 10.30 3.71
CA GLN A 136 -7.36 11.75 3.65
C GLN A 136 -8.74 12.22 3.19
N ILE A 137 -9.23 13.32 3.80
CA ILE A 137 -10.34 14.14 3.29
C ILE A 137 -9.94 15.60 3.46
N GLU A 138 -9.72 16.34 2.38
CA GLU A 138 -9.46 17.80 2.42
C GLU A 138 -10.46 18.54 1.55
N THR A 139 -10.73 19.80 1.90
CA THR A 139 -11.48 20.72 1.03
C THR A 139 -10.72 22.03 0.89
N VAL A 140 -10.54 22.48 -0.35
CA VAL A 140 -9.79 23.68 -0.69
C VAL A 140 -10.56 24.52 -1.71
N ALA A 141 -10.42 25.84 -1.60
CA ALA A 141 -10.83 26.76 -2.66
C ALA A 141 -9.59 27.07 -3.52
N LEU A 142 -9.70 26.88 -4.83
CA LEU A 142 -8.64 27.14 -5.81
C LEU A 142 -9.15 28.20 -6.79
N GLY A 143 -8.39 29.28 -6.94
CA GLY A 143 -8.60 30.25 -7.99
C GLY A 143 -8.23 29.70 -9.38
N PRO A 144 -8.47 30.49 -10.44
CA PRO A 144 -8.07 30.13 -11.79
C PRO A 144 -6.56 29.92 -11.91
N ASP A 145 -6.15 28.84 -12.58
CA ASP A 145 -4.74 28.45 -12.76
C ASP A 145 -3.93 28.28 -11.45
N GLU A 146 -4.63 28.04 -10.33
CA GLU A 146 -4.01 27.82 -9.02
C GLU A 146 -3.82 26.33 -8.71
N ASP A 147 -2.72 25.99 -8.07
CA ASP A 147 -2.47 24.67 -7.52
C ASP A 147 -2.20 24.71 -6.02
N THR A 148 -2.54 23.61 -5.35
CA THR A 148 -2.17 23.37 -3.96
C THR A 148 -1.49 22.01 -3.84
N GLN A 149 -0.54 21.92 -2.92
CA GLN A 149 0.15 20.68 -2.62
C GLN A 149 -0.13 20.27 -1.18
N TRP A 150 -0.57 19.03 -1.00
CA TRP A 150 -0.76 18.42 0.31
C TRP A 150 0.27 17.33 0.53
N ARG A 151 1.01 17.46 1.62
CA ARG A 151 1.92 16.41 2.07
C ARG A 151 1.26 15.56 3.15
N ARG A 152 1.14 14.26 2.91
CA ARG A 152 0.52 13.30 3.83
C ARG A 152 1.29 11.99 3.86
N THR A 153 1.13 11.26 4.96
CA THR A 153 1.69 9.91 5.07
C THR A 153 0.70 8.95 4.45
N PHE A 154 1.15 8.19 3.44
CA PHE A 154 0.36 7.12 2.85
C PHE A 154 1.06 5.78 3.13
N PRO A 155 0.31 4.76 3.57
CA PRO A 155 0.86 3.47 3.97
C PRO A 155 1.31 2.64 2.76
N GLY A 156 2.60 2.30 2.69
CA GLY A 156 3.13 1.26 1.79
C GLY A 156 2.78 1.40 0.29
N TYR A 157 2.74 0.25 -0.38
CA TYR A 157 2.37 0.08 -1.79
C TYR A 157 0.90 -0.29 -1.96
N GLY A 158 0.39 -0.12 -3.17
CA GLY A 158 -0.94 -0.57 -3.55
C GLY A 158 -1.71 0.46 -4.35
N GLU A 159 -2.98 0.14 -4.57
CA GLU A 159 -3.90 0.99 -5.28
C GLU A 159 -4.56 1.98 -4.31
N TYR A 160 -4.55 3.26 -4.69
CA TYR A 160 -5.23 4.33 -3.99
C TYR A 160 -6.34 4.91 -4.86
N GLU A 161 -7.55 4.97 -4.32
CA GLU A 161 -8.67 5.63 -4.97
C GLU A 161 -8.72 7.10 -4.53
N ILE A 162 -8.61 8.01 -5.49
CA ILE A 162 -8.70 9.45 -5.27
C ILE A 162 -10.06 9.93 -5.79
N PHE A 163 -10.97 10.23 -4.87
CA PHE A 163 -12.26 10.82 -5.19
C PHE A 163 -12.14 12.33 -5.15
N VAL A 164 -12.44 12.97 -6.28
CA VAL A 164 -12.42 14.42 -6.44
C VAL A 164 -13.84 14.89 -6.64
N ASP A 165 -14.33 15.70 -5.71
CA ASP A 165 -15.66 16.31 -5.77
C ASP A 165 -15.52 17.83 -5.90
N THR A 166 -16.29 18.40 -6.81
CA THR A 166 -16.37 19.84 -7.07
C THR A 166 -17.84 20.24 -7.13
N ASP A 167 -18.12 21.54 -7.14
CA ASP A 167 -19.49 22.06 -7.23
C ASP A 167 -20.30 21.54 -8.44
N SER A 168 -19.63 21.10 -9.51
CA SER A 168 -20.28 20.71 -10.77
C SER A 168 -20.09 19.24 -11.18
N ARG A 169 -19.12 18.53 -10.58
CA ARG A 169 -18.74 17.17 -10.98
C ARG A 169 -18.02 16.42 -9.86
N SER A 170 -18.06 15.10 -9.95
CA SER A 170 -17.30 14.21 -9.09
C SER A 170 -16.67 13.12 -9.96
N GLU A 171 -15.38 12.85 -9.77
CA GLU A 171 -14.65 11.78 -10.46
C GLU A 171 -13.81 10.95 -9.50
N THR A 172 -13.57 9.69 -9.87
CA THR A 172 -12.70 8.76 -9.14
C THR A 172 -11.50 8.44 -10.02
N LEU A 173 -10.31 8.72 -9.51
CA LEU A 173 -9.05 8.41 -10.15
C LEU A 173 -8.36 7.28 -9.38
N VAL A 174 -7.54 6.51 -10.08
CA VAL A 174 -6.80 5.40 -9.50
C VAL A 174 -5.32 5.71 -9.58
N TRP A 175 -4.67 5.76 -8.42
CA TRP A 175 -3.22 5.89 -8.30
C TRP A 175 -2.65 4.54 -7.87
N ASP A 176 -2.06 3.81 -8.83
CA ASP A 176 -1.32 2.58 -8.56
C ASP A 176 0.11 2.94 -8.15
N TYR A 177 0.50 2.56 -6.94
CA TYR A 177 1.87 2.69 -6.47
C TYR A 177 2.51 1.31 -6.28
N PRO A 178 3.18 0.77 -7.30
CA PRO A 178 3.75 -0.56 -7.24
C PRO A 178 5.04 -0.59 -6.39
N PRO A 179 5.45 -1.77 -5.89
CA PRO A 179 6.73 -1.98 -5.19
C PRO A 179 7.96 -1.40 -5.89
N SER A 180 7.99 -1.45 -7.23
CA SER A 180 9.09 -0.90 -8.02
C SER A 180 9.22 0.64 -7.95
N ALA A 181 8.20 1.34 -7.47
CA ALA A 181 8.16 2.80 -7.41
C ALA A 181 8.81 3.39 -6.14
N TRP A 182 9.35 2.56 -5.23
CA TRP A 182 9.89 2.98 -3.92
C TRP A 182 10.92 4.12 -3.95
N ASN A 183 11.75 4.16 -4.99
CA ASN A 183 12.76 5.22 -5.18
C ASN A 183 12.32 6.33 -6.14
N SER A 184 11.10 6.26 -6.66
CA SER A 184 10.52 7.34 -7.46
C SER A 184 9.77 8.29 -6.55
N TYR A 185 10.08 9.58 -6.68
CA TYR A 185 9.24 10.67 -6.15
C TYR A 185 8.00 10.78 -7.02
N ASP A 186 7.16 9.76 -7.00
CA ASP A 186 5.87 9.83 -7.67
C ASP A 186 4.95 10.67 -6.79
N SER A 187 4.69 11.90 -7.26
CA SER A 187 3.81 12.86 -6.61
C SER A 187 2.59 13.01 -7.52
N PRO A 188 1.49 12.28 -7.28
CA PRO A 188 0.32 12.34 -8.14
C PRO A 188 -0.18 13.77 -8.27
N ARG A 189 -0.63 14.14 -9.48
CA ARG A 189 -1.15 15.47 -9.77
C ARG A 189 -2.56 15.38 -10.33
N VAL A 190 -3.54 15.69 -9.49
CA VAL A 190 -4.93 15.84 -9.94
C VAL A 190 -5.10 17.17 -10.67
N ALA A 191 -5.32 17.11 -11.98
CA ALA A 191 -5.59 18.27 -12.82
C ALA A 191 -7.09 18.39 -13.09
N ILE A 192 -7.68 19.53 -12.76
CA ILE A 192 -9.11 19.80 -12.91
C ILE A 192 -9.28 20.75 -14.09
N GLY A 193 -9.46 20.18 -15.29
CA GLY A 193 -9.65 20.93 -16.54
C GLY A 193 -11.12 21.21 -16.83
N SER A 194 -11.45 22.01 -17.84
CA SER A 194 -12.86 22.38 -18.12
C SER A 194 -13.79 21.21 -18.51
N ALA A 195 -13.24 20.09 -19.00
CA ALA A 195 -14.02 18.96 -19.50
C ALA A 195 -13.76 17.63 -18.76
N ASN A 196 -12.66 17.53 -18.02
CA ASN A 196 -12.11 16.30 -17.47
C ASN A 196 -11.37 16.56 -16.14
N ILE A 197 -11.28 15.53 -15.31
CA ILE A 197 -10.36 15.46 -14.17
C ILE A 197 -9.38 14.33 -14.46
N GLU A 198 -8.07 14.58 -14.34
CA GLU A 198 -7.01 13.61 -14.68
C GLU A 198 -5.98 13.51 -13.57
N LEU A 199 -5.27 12.37 -13.50
CA LEU A 199 -4.20 12.07 -12.55
C LEU A 199 -2.82 12.11 -13.24
#